data_AF-A0A6P0LY96-F1
#
_entry.id   AF-A0A6P0LY96-F1
#
_cell.length_a   1.000
_cell.length_b   1.000
_cell.length_c   1.000
_cell.angle_alpha   90.00
_cell.angle_beta   90.00
_cell.angle_gamma   90.00
#
_symmetry.space_group_name_H-M   'P 1'
#
loop_
_entity.id
_entity.type
_entity.pdbx_description
1 polymer ?
#
loop_
_entity_poly.entity_id
_entity_poly.type
_entity_poly.pdbx_seq_one_letter_code
_entity_poly.pdbx_strand_id
1 'polypeptide(L)' 'ISVKRKGTNLYGNEVEILGPCKIVYQPDNPLDCGARLWIETFCDIHFIGGSFPATS' A
#
# COMPACT_ATOMS: atom_id res chain seq x y z
N ILE A 1 2.77 2.62 7.21
CA ILE A 1 2.45 1.95 5.93
C ILE A 1 1.38 2.75 5.21
N SER A 2 1.54 3.01 3.91
CA SER A 2 0.52 3.70 3.08
C SER A 2 -0.09 2.69 2.11
N VAL A 3 -1.42 2.58 2.12
CA VAL A 3 -2.19 1.76 1.17
C VAL A 3 -2.93 2.70 0.22
N LYS A 4 -2.68 2.56 -1.08
CA LYS A 4 -3.30 3.39 -2.12
C LYS A 4 -4.38 2.60 -2.86
N ARG A 5 -5.60 3.14 -2.95
CA ARG A 5 -6.71 2.52 -3.67
C ARG A 5 -7.53 3.56 -4.42
N LYS A 6 -7.52 3.51 -5.76
CA LYS A 6 -8.38 4.35 -6.64
C LYS A 6 -8.49 5.82 -6.17
N GLY A 7 -7.36 6.45 -5.85
CA GLY A 7 -7.29 7.86 -5.45
C GLY A 7 -7.39 8.13 -3.95
N THR A 8 -7.64 7.13 -3.10
CA THR A 8 -7.53 7.28 -1.65
C THR A 8 -6.22 6.71 -1.12
N ASN A 9 -5.68 7.40 -0.11
CA ASN A 9 -4.49 6.97 0.62
C ASN A 9 -4.90 6.74 2.07
N LEU A 10 -4.72 5.51 2.55
CA LEU A 10 -4.93 5.13 3.94
C LEU A 10 -3.59 4.87 4.60
N TYR A 11 -3.49 5.26 5.87
CA TYR A 11 -2.30 5.03 6.69
C TYR A 11 -2.63 4.08 7.82
N GLY A 12 -1.69 3.19 8.09
CA GLY A 12 -1.71 2.30 9.25
C GLY A 12 -0.28 1.94 9.66
N ASN A 13 -0.13 1.48 10.89
CA ASN A 13 1.16 0.99 11.38
C ASN A 13 1.45 -0.42 10.87
N GLU A 14 0.40 -1.24 10.71
CA GLU A 14 0.48 -2.64 10.34
C GLU A 14 -0.73 -3.03 9.47
N VAL A 15 -0.50 -3.87 8.46
CA VAL A 15 -1.53 -4.38 7.56
C VAL A 15 -1.28 -5.86 7.25
N GLU A 16 -2.37 -6.62 7.13
CA GLU A 16 -2.36 -8.01 6.68
C GLU A 16 -3.00 -8.10 5.30
N ILE A 17 -2.35 -8.79 4.37
CA ILE A 17 -2.91 -9.08 3.03
C ILE A 17 -3.54 -10.47 3.10
N LEU A 18 -4.86 -10.55 2.92
CA LEU A 18 -5.63 -11.79 3.10
C LEU A 18 -5.62 -12.68 1.85
N GLY A 19 -4.48 -12.74 1.16
CA GLY A 19 -4.33 -13.51 -0.06
C GLY A 19 -3.02 -13.24 -0.80
N PRO A 20 -2.90 -13.73 -2.05
CA PRO A 20 -1.70 -13.53 -2.85
C PRO A 20 -1.34 -12.06 -3.05
N CYS A 21 -0.05 -11.78 -3.11
CA CYS A 21 0.48 -10.48 -3.45
C CYS A 21 1.71 -10.62 -4.35
N LYS A 22 2.04 -9.51 -5.02
CA LYS A 22 3.26 -9.37 -5.82
C LYS A 22 4.13 -8.29 -5.20
N ILE A 23 5.39 -8.63 -4.94
CA ILE A 23 6.40 -7.64 -4.58
C ILE A 23 7.03 -7.14 -5.88
N VAL A 24 7.04 -5.82 -6.07
CA VAL A 24 7.60 -5.18 -7.26
C VAL A 24 8.78 -4.31 -6.84
N TYR A 25 9.95 -4.60 -7.40
CA TYR A 25 11.15 -3.79 -7.25
C TYR A 25 11.51 -3.14 -8.60
N GLN A 26 11.56 -1.81 -8.63
CA GLN A 26 11.82 -1.03 -9.84
C GLN A 26 12.67 0.22 -9.51
N PRO A 27 14.01 0.08 -9.47
CA PRO A 27 14.90 1.14 -9.02
C PRO A 27 15.06 2.30 -10.02
N ASP A 28 15.01 2.01 -11.32
CA ASP A 28 15.31 2.98 -12.39
C ASP A 28 14.09 3.76 -12.87
N ASN A 29 12.88 3.22 -12.64
CA ASN A 29 11.62 3.84 -13.02
C ASN A 29 10.60 3.75 -11.86
N PRO A 30 10.79 4.53 -10.78
CA PRO A 30 9.92 4.47 -9.60
C PRO A 30 8.49 4.96 -9.92
N LEU A 31 7.54 4.64 -9.03
CA LEU A 31 6.21 5.26 -9.06
C LEU A 31 6.31 6.78 -8.87
N ASP A 32 5.29 7.54 -9.28
CA ASP A 32 5.25 9.01 -9.14
C ASP A 32 5.52 9.52 -7.71
N CYS A 33 5.23 8.70 -6.69
CA CYS A 33 5.53 9.02 -5.29
C CYS A 33 6.97 8.68 -4.86
N GLY A 34 7.86 8.33 -5.80
CA GLY A 34 9.26 7.97 -5.56
C GLY A 34 9.50 6.55 -5.05
N ALA A 35 8.46 5.73 -4.89
CA ALA A 35 8.60 4.37 -4.37
C ALA A 35 9.31 3.46 -5.39
N ARG A 36 10.37 2.78 -4.94
CA ARG A 36 11.16 1.81 -5.74
C ARG A 36 10.83 0.36 -5.40
N LEU A 37 10.18 0.11 -4.28
CA LEU A 37 9.71 -1.19 -3.82
C LEU A 37 8.28 -1.02 -3.31
N TRP A 38 7.36 -1.83 -3.80
CA TRP A 38 5.98 -1.85 -3.32
C TRP A 38 5.37 -3.24 -3.43
N ILE A 39 4.19 -3.38 -2.83
CA ILE A 39 3.40 -4.61 -2.86
C ILE A 39 2.09 -4.31 -3.58
N GLU A 40 1.72 -5.15 -4.54
CA GLU A 40 0.46 -5.09 -5.27
C GLU A 40 -0.40 -6.30 -4.91
N THR A 41 -1.70 -6.09 -4.72
CA THR A 41 -2.67 -7.15 -4.51
C THR A 41 -4.05 -6.71 -4.96
N PHE A 42 -4.88 -7.66 -5.38
CA PHE A 42 -6.32 -7.48 -5.58
C PHE A 42 -7.14 -8.06 -4.42
N CYS A 43 -6.48 -8.68 -3.45
CA CYS A 43 -7.11 -9.28 -2.28
C CYS A 43 -7.45 -8.21 -1.23
N ASP A 44 -8.30 -8.60 -0.29
CA ASP A 44 -8.66 -7.76 0.83
C ASP A 44 -7.46 -7.55 1.77
N ILE A 45 -7.46 -6.38 2.41
CA ILE A 45 -6.43 -5.96 3.35
C ILE A 45 -7.10 -5.64 4.68
N HIS A 46 -6.51 -6.12 5.77
CA HIS A 46 -6.95 -5.81 7.12
C HIS A 46 -5.92 -4.90 7.81
N PHE A 47 -6.38 -3.78 8.37
CA PHE A 47 -5.53 -2.88 9.15
C PHE A 47 -5.53 -3.29 10.62
N ILE A 48 -4.36 -3.63 11.14
CA ILE A 48 -4.21 -3.98 12.56
C ILE A 48 -4.08 -2.68 13.35
N GLY A 49 -5.01 -2.46 14.30
CA GLY A 49 -5.09 -1.21 15.05
C GLY A 49 -5.80 -0.05 14.33
N GLY A 50 -6.42 -0.32 13.17
CA GLY A 50 -7.22 0.65 12.40
C GLY A 50 -6.44 1.41 11.31
N SER A 51 -7.19 2.17 10.50
CA SER A 51 -6.65 3.01 9.43
C SER A 51 -7.08 4.46 9.60
N PHE A 52 -6.24 5.40 9.19
CA PHE A 52 -6.57 6.82 9.16
C PHE A 52 -6.41 7.34 7.73
N PRO A 53 -7.33 8.19 7.24
CA PRO A 53 -7.20 8.80 5.92
C PRO A 53 -5.98 9.72 5.90
N ALA A 54 -5.39 9.90 4.72
CA ALA A 54 -4.48 11.00 4.47
C ALA A 54 -5.16 12.31 4.87
N THR A 55 -4.60 13.03 5.84
CA THR A 55 -5.01 14.42 6.07
C THR A 55 -4.57 15.23 4.85
N SER A 56 -5.52 15.95 4.23
CA SER A 56 -5.26 16.90 3.15
C SER A 56 -4.39 18.06 3.60
#